data_AF-A0A3B8W2B2-F1
#
_entry.id   AF-A0A3B8W2B2-F1
#
_cell.length_a   1.000
_cell.length_b   1.000
_cell.length_c   1.000
_cell.angle_alpha   90.00
_cell.angle_beta   90.00
_cell.angle_gamma   90.00
#
_symmetry.space_group_name_H-M   'P 1'
#
loop_
_entity.id
_entity.type
_entity.pdbx_description
1 polymer ?
#
loop_
_entity_poly.entity_id
_entity_poly.type
_entity_poly.pdbx_seq_one_letter_code
_entity_poly.pdbx_strand_id
1 'polypeptide(L)'
;PDVVYAAVLGDLFKSSEERGVYKSIDGGKTWKRTLFANADAGAVDLCFDPNNARIMYASTWRIRRTPYSLESGGEGSAMWKSTDGGETWTNISTNSGLPKGTWGIVGVTVSPVNSNRVYAIIENENGGVYRSDDEGKTWRKMNDSRDLRQRAWYYSRIYADTKDVDMVYVVNVSYHR
;
A
#
# COMPACT_ATOMS: atom_id res chain seq x y z
N PRO A 1 -4.91 12.60 -20.86
CA PRO A 1 -3.70 11.86 -20.41
C PRO A 1 -3.77 10.41 -20.90
N ASP A 2 -2.74 9.94 -21.59
CA ASP A 2 -2.75 8.61 -22.21
C ASP A 2 -2.27 7.51 -21.26
N VAL A 3 -1.55 7.88 -20.20
CA VAL A 3 -1.08 6.93 -19.19
C VAL A 3 -2.10 6.81 -18.07
N VAL A 4 -2.53 5.57 -17.78
CA VAL A 4 -3.50 5.25 -16.73
C VAL A 4 -2.98 4.05 -15.92
N TYR A 5 -3.24 4.05 -14.62
CA TYR A 5 -2.92 2.94 -13.74
C TYR A 5 -4.16 2.42 -13.03
N ALA A 6 -4.20 1.12 -12.78
CA ALA A 6 -5.25 0.48 -11.99
C ALA A 6 -4.63 -0.46 -10.96
N ALA A 7 -4.97 -0.26 -9.69
CA ALA A 7 -4.73 -1.25 -8.64
C ALA A 7 -5.94 -2.19 -8.58
N VAL A 8 -5.71 -3.46 -8.88
CA VAL A 8 -6.76 -4.48 -9.01
C VAL A 8 -6.62 -5.50 -7.89
N LEU A 9 -7.57 -5.46 -6.96
CA LEU A 9 -7.68 -6.46 -5.89
C LEU A 9 -8.07 -7.83 -6.47
N GLY A 10 -8.93 -7.86 -7.49
CA GLY A 10 -9.45 -9.07 -8.11
C GLY A 10 -10.54 -9.78 -7.29
N ASP A 11 -10.77 -11.05 -7.58
CA ASP A 11 -11.87 -11.86 -7.04
C ASP A 11 -11.73 -12.10 -5.52
N LEU A 12 -12.77 -11.84 -4.72
CA LEU A 12 -12.68 -12.00 -3.25
C LEU A 12 -12.88 -13.45 -2.77
N PHE A 13 -13.37 -14.33 -3.64
CA PHE A 13 -13.86 -15.66 -3.29
C PHE A 13 -12.95 -16.79 -3.78
N LYS A 14 -12.21 -16.58 -4.88
CA LYS A 14 -11.30 -17.60 -5.46
C LYS A 14 -9.96 -17.03 -5.94
N SER A 15 -8.96 -17.88 -6.13
CA SER A 15 -7.67 -17.45 -6.70
C SER A 15 -7.88 -16.96 -8.13
N SER A 16 -7.16 -15.91 -8.51
CA SER A 16 -7.30 -15.27 -9.81
C SER A 16 -5.96 -14.69 -10.28
N GLU A 17 -5.69 -14.87 -11.56
CA GLU A 17 -4.55 -14.25 -12.25
C GLU A 17 -4.83 -12.80 -12.66
N GLU A 18 -6.00 -12.24 -12.35
CA GLU A 18 -6.33 -10.87 -12.76
C GLU A 18 -5.88 -9.81 -11.74
N ARG A 19 -5.31 -10.23 -10.61
CA ARG A 19 -4.85 -9.33 -9.55
C ARG A 19 -3.60 -8.56 -9.94
N GLY A 20 -3.40 -7.38 -9.35
CA GLY A 20 -2.13 -6.65 -9.45
C GLY A 20 -2.25 -5.18 -9.84
N VAL A 21 -1.13 -4.56 -10.19
CA VAL A 21 -1.12 -3.21 -10.78
C VAL A 21 -1.04 -3.34 -12.29
N TYR A 22 -1.93 -2.64 -12.97
CA TYR A 22 -1.96 -2.54 -14.42
C TYR A 22 -1.62 -1.13 -14.85
N LYS A 23 -0.91 -1.03 -15.97
CA LYS A 23 -0.55 0.21 -16.64
C LYS A 23 -1.07 0.18 -18.07
N SER A 24 -1.71 1.26 -18.48
CA SER A 24 -2.06 1.56 -19.86
C SER A 24 -1.28 2.78 -20.33
N ILE A 25 -0.92 2.80 -21.61
CA ILE A 25 -0.23 3.92 -22.28
C ILE A 25 -1.03 4.48 -23.47
N ASP A 26 -2.27 4.02 -23.64
CA ASP A 26 -3.14 4.36 -24.78
C ASP A 26 -4.55 4.79 -24.33
N GLY A 27 -4.65 5.35 -23.12
CA GLY A 27 -5.89 5.85 -22.54
C GLY A 27 -6.83 4.75 -22.04
N GLY A 28 -6.30 3.57 -21.72
CA GLY A 28 -7.06 2.43 -21.18
C GLY A 28 -7.59 1.46 -22.23
N LYS A 29 -7.14 1.55 -23.49
CA LYS A 29 -7.53 0.59 -24.55
C LYS A 29 -6.82 -0.74 -24.38
N THR A 30 -5.55 -0.71 -24.00
CA THR A 30 -4.75 -1.89 -23.65
C THR A 30 -4.10 -1.73 -22.28
N TRP A 31 -3.88 -2.85 -21.60
CA TRP A 31 -3.36 -2.89 -20.24
C TRP A 31 -2.25 -3.93 -20.11
N LYS A 32 -1.14 -3.53 -19.49
CA LYS A 32 -0.03 -4.40 -19.09
C LYS A 32 -0.03 -4.55 -17.57
N ARG A 33 -0.11 -5.80 -17.07
CA ARG A 33 0.11 -6.11 -15.65
C ARG A 33 1.60 -5.94 -15.34
N THR A 34 1.93 -5.00 -14.46
CA THR A 34 3.33 -4.69 -14.11
C THR A 34 3.70 -5.13 -12.69
N LEU A 35 2.72 -5.29 -11.81
CA LEU A 35 2.90 -5.91 -10.49
C LEU A 35 1.94 -7.08 -10.34
N PHE A 36 2.47 -8.25 -9.97
CA PHE A 36 1.69 -9.41 -9.56
C PHE A 36 2.40 -10.09 -8.39
N ALA A 37 1.75 -10.18 -7.23
CA ALA A 37 2.31 -10.83 -6.06
C ALA A 37 2.08 -12.35 -6.12
N ASN A 38 0.81 -12.76 -6.21
CA ASN A 38 0.37 -14.13 -6.46
C ASN A 38 -1.15 -14.13 -6.76
N ALA A 39 -1.73 -15.31 -6.97
CA ALA A 39 -3.15 -15.46 -7.31
C ALA A 39 -4.14 -15.16 -6.16
N ASP A 40 -3.64 -14.96 -4.94
CA ASP A 40 -4.43 -14.73 -3.72
C ASP A 40 -4.35 -13.29 -3.20
N ALA A 41 -3.33 -12.52 -3.58
CA ALA A 41 -3.08 -11.17 -3.10
C ALA A 41 -3.12 -10.14 -4.24
N GLY A 42 -4.02 -9.16 -4.13
CA GLY A 42 -4.22 -8.14 -5.17
C GLY A 42 -3.89 -6.73 -4.69
N ALA A 43 -3.69 -5.81 -5.64
CA ALA A 43 -3.29 -4.45 -5.33
C ALA A 43 -4.48 -3.65 -4.79
N VAL A 44 -4.27 -2.89 -3.71
CA VAL A 44 -5.33 -2.13 -3.01
C VAL A 44 -5.00 -0.67 -2.79
N ASP A 45 -3.72 -0.32 -2.86
CA ASP A 45 -3.27 1.06 -2.82
C ASP A 45 -2.21 1.31 -3.89
N LEU A 46 -2.23 2.52 -4.44
CA LEU A 46 -1.26 3.01 -5.41
C LEU A 46 -1.04 4.50 -5.17
N CYS A 47 0.11 4.84 -4.61
CA CYS A 47 0.51 6.19 -4.27
C CYS A 47 1.66 6.64 -5.16
N PHE A 48 1.51 7.78 -5.81
CA PHE A 48 2.59 8.43 -6.54
C PHE A 48 3.32 9.39 -5.61
N ASP A 49 4.62 9.53 -5.80
CA ASP A 49 5.34 10.68 -5.28
C ASP A 49 4.85 11.94 -6.04
N PRO A 50 4.28 12.95 -5.34
CA PRO A 50 3.78 14.18 -5.95
C PRO A 50 4.85 14.99 -6.69
N ASN A 51 6.12 14.85 -6.29
CA ASN A 51 7.24 15.59 -6.90
C ASN A 51 7.94 14.80 -8.01
N ASN A 52 7.69 13.48 -8.12
CA ASN A 52 8.23 12.65 -9.17
C ASN A 52 7.34 11.43 -9.45
N ALA A 53 6.46 11.55 -10.44
CA ALA A 53 5.53 10.48 -10.80
C ALA A 53 6.18 9.16 -11.31
N ARG A 54 7.51 9.12 -11.51
CA ARG A 54 8.23 7.86 -11.75
C ARG A 54 8.39 7.03 -10.48
N ILE A 55 8.35 7.67 -9.31
CA ILE A 55 8.42 7.02 -8.01
C ILE A 55 7.01 6.74 -7.55
N MET A 56 6.75 5.46 -7.27
CA MET A 56 5.42 4.98 -6.93
C MET A 56 5.52 3.92 -5.84
N TYR A 57 4.51 3.87 -4.99
CA TYR A 57 4.34 2.87 -3.96
C TYR A 57 3.02 2.15 -4.19
N ALA A 58 3.01 0.83 -3.99
CA ALA A 58 1.79 0.04 -4.06
C ALA A 58 1.72 -0.90 -2.86
N SER A 59 0.51 -1.29 -2.49
CA SER A 59 0.30 -2.39 -1.55
C SER A 59 -0.52 -3.49 -2.18
N THR A 60 -0.13 -4.73 -1.90
CA THR A 60 -0.90 -5.93 -2.21
C THR A 60 -1.44 -6.54 -0.93
N TRP A 61 -2.61 -7.16 -1.03
CA TRP A 61 -3.32 -7.69 0.12
C TRP A 61 -4.03 -9.00 -0.23
N ARG A 62 -3.72 -10.04 0.54
CA ARG A 62 -4.47 -11.30 0.54
C ARG A 62 -5.71 -11.12 1.38
N ILE A 63 -6.87 -11.26 0.75
CA ILE A 63 -8.16 -11.30 1.45
C ILE A 63 -9.02 -12.41 0.89
N ARG A 64 -9.62 -13.19 1.81
CA ARG A 64 -10.68 -14.14 1.49
C ARG A 64 -11.93 -13.81 2.25
N ARG A 65 -13.06 -13.84 1.55
CA ARG A 65 -14.37 -13.71 2.16
C ARG A 65 -15.22 -14.91 1.77
N THR A 66 -15.71 -15.62 2.77
CA THR A 66 -16.78 -16.61 2.59
C THR A 66 -18.03 -16.09 3.31
N PRO A 67 -19.21 -16.74 3.16
CA PRO A 67 -20.39 -16.35 3.93
C PRO A 67 -20.22 -16.38 5.45
N TYR A 68 -19.23 -17.10 5.97
CA TYR A 68 -19.04 -17.37 7.41
C TYR A 68 -17.62 -17.08 7.92
N SER A 69 -16.67 -16.70 7.06
CA SER A 69 -15.30 -16.38 7.46
C SER A 69 -14.71 -15.20 6.69
N LEU A 70 -13.72 -14.58 7.32
CA LEU A 70 -12.82 -13.65 6.69
C LEU A 70 -11.38 -13.98 7.06
N GLU A 71 -10.51 -13.99 6.06
CA GLU A 71 -9.07 -14.07 6.23
C GLU A 71 -8.46 -12.78 5.70
N SER A 72 -7.72 -12.07 6.55
CA SER A 72 -6.97 -10.87 6.17
C SER A 72 -5.49 -11.13 6.34
N GLY A 73 -4.75 -10.93 5.25
CA GLY A 73 -3.31 -11.07 5.23
C GLY A 73 -2.81 -12.48 4.93
N GLY A 74 -1.50 -12.58 4.79
CA GLY A 74 -0.78 -13.80 4.42
C GLY A 74 0.11 -13.57 3.20
N GLU A 75 0.60 -14.67 2.63
CA GLU A 75 1.58 -14.63 1.52
C GLU A 75 1.09 -13.76 0.36
N GLY A 76 1.97 -12.89 -0.13
CA GLY A 76 1.67 -11.91 -1.16
C GLY A 76 1.14 -10.58 -0.64
N SER A 77 0.78 -10.47 0.65
CA SER A 77 0.50 -9.17 1.26
C SER A 77 1.81 -8.44 1.53
N ALA A 78 2.01 -7.30 0.90
CA ALA A 78 3.29 -6.60 0.93
C ALA A 78 3.14 -5.13 0.52
N MET A 79 4.23 -4.37 0.72
CA MET A 79 4.40 -3.02 0.21
C MET A 79 5.53 -3.02 -0.82
N TRP A 80 5.30 -2.33 -1.94
CA TRP A 80 6.15 -2.34 -3.12
C TRP A 80 6.55 -0.92 -3.48
N LYS A 81 7.76 -0.76 -4.02
CA LYS A 81 8.25 0.51 -4.59
C LYS A 81 8.66 0.33 -6.04
N SER A 82 8.30 1.28 -6.88
CA SER A 82 8.81 1.45 -8.24
C SER A 82 9.54 2.79 -8.35
N THR A 83 10.57 2.85 -9.18
CA THR A 83 11.32 4.08 -9.52
C THR A 83 11.35 4.36 -11.02
N ASP A 84 10.63 3.57 -11.81
CA ASP A 84 10.61 3.60 -13.27
C ASP A 84 9.19 3.82 -13.84
N GLY A 85 8.30 4.42 -13.06
CA GLY A 85 6.92 4.69 -13.46
C GLY A 85 6.07 3.43 -13.52
N GLY A 86 6.32 2.50 -12.59
CA GLY A 86 5.55 1.28 -12.42
C GLY A 86 5.83 0.23 -13.49
N GLU A 87 7.00 0.23 -14.14
CA GLU A 87 7.41 -0.86 -15.04
C GLU A 87 7.95 -2.05 -14.25
N THR A 88 8.75 -1.78 -13.21
CA THR A 88 9.25 -2.79 -12.28
C THR A 88 9.00 -2.37 -10.83
N TRP A 89 8.94 -3.37 -9.95
CA TRP A 89 8.58 -3.21 -8.55
C TRP A 89 9.51 -4.01 -7.65
N THR A 90 9.96 -3.37 -6.57
CA THR A 90 10.76 -4.00 -5.50
C THR A 90 9.88 -4.18 -4.28
N ASN A 91 9.87 -5.38 -3.70
CA ASN A 91 9.23 -5.61 -2.41
C ASN A 91 10.06 -4.93 -1.32
N ILE A 92 9.45 -4.01 -0.57
CA ILE A 92 10.09 -3.27 0.52
C ILE A 92 9.53 -3.65 1.91
N SER A 93 8.67 -4.67 2.01
CA SER A 93 8.09 -5.09 3.29
C SER A 93 9.08 -5.76 4.25
N THR A 94 10.23 -6.20 3.74
CA THR A 94 11.32 -6.81 4.52
C THR A 94 12.40 -5.82 4.96
N ASN A 95 12.24 -4.54 4.61
CA ASN A 95 13.21 -3.50 4.96
C ASN A 95 13.29 -3.27 6.48
N SER A 96 14.43 -2.74 6.91
CA SER A 96 14.73 -2.55 8.33
C SER A 96 13.70 -1.66 9.03
N GLY A 97 13.28 -2.06 10.23
CA GLY A 97 12.33 -1.34 11.08
C GLY A 97 10.85 -1.67 10.86
N LEU A 98 10.53 -2.49 9.86
CA LEU A 98 9.18 -2.97 9.60
C LEU A 98 8.82 -4.24 10.41
N PRO A 99 7.52 -4.51 10.63
CA PRO A 99 7.11 -5.66 11.44
C PRO A 99 7.29 -6.99 10.68
N LYS A 100 7.65 -8.03 11.44
CA LYS A 100 7.70 -9.42 10.94
C LYS A 100 6.33 -10.09 11.06
N GLY A 101 6.21 -11.30 10.50
CA GLY A 101 5.00 -12.11 10.57
C GLY A 101 4.00 -11.79 9.46
N THR A 102 2.71 -12.00 9.73
CA THR A 102 1.65 -11.85 8.73
C THR A 102 1.34 -10.38 8.45
N TRP A 103 1.48 -9.99 7.19
CA TRP A 103 1.05 -8.68 6.70
C TRP A 103 -0.39 -8.78 6.20
N GLY A 104 -1.20 -7.78 6.55
CA GLY A 104 -2.54 -7.56 6.03
C GLY A 104 -2.59 -6.35 5.09
N ILE A 105 -3.67 -5.59 5.15
CA ILE A 105 -3.83 -4.37 4.34
C ILE A 105 -2.82 -3.30 4.76
N VAL A 106 -2.31 -2.55 3.77
CA VAL A 106 -1.37 -1.45 3.97
C VAL A 106 -1.85 -0.22 3.20
N GLY A 107 -1.91 0.91 3.88
CA GLY A 107 -2.03 2.22 3.25
C GLY A 107 -0.67 2.92 3.23
N VAL A 108 -0.33 3.59 2.14
CA VAL A 108 0.95 4.30 1.97
C VAL A 108 0.74 5.70 1.42
N THR A 109 1.52 6.66 1.91
CA THR A 109 1.48 8.05 1.43
C THR A 109 2.88 8.66 1.43
N VAL A 110 3.15 9.48 0.42
CA VAL A 110 4.38 10.26 0.29
C VAL A 110 4.07 11.70 0.67
N SER A 111 4.93 12.33 1.47
CA SER A 111 4.78 13.75 1.76
C SER A 111 5.00 14.57 0.49
N PRO A 112 4.05 15.43 0.08
CA PRO A 112 4.27 16.34 -1.04
C PRO A 112 5.34 17.39 -0.73
N VAL A 113 5.62 17.65 0.55
CA VAL A 113 6.65 18.61 1.00
C VAL A 113 8.06 18.01 0.88
N ASN A 114 8.20 16.70 1.01
CA ASN A 114 9.49 16.01 0.95
C ASN A 114 9.31 14.55 0.48
N SER A 115 9.77 14.24 -0.73
CA SER A 115 9.68 12.89 -1.32
C SER A 115 10.40 11.79 -0.53
N ASN A 116 11.39 12.13 0.29
CA ASN A 116 12.05 11.15 1.16
C ASN A 116 11.16 10.72 2.32
N ARG A 117 10.15 11.53 2.67
CA ARG A 117 9.26 11.30 3.79
C ARG A 117 8.05 10.49 3.33
N VAL A 118 8.04 9.22 3.76
CA VAL A 118 6.96 8.27 3.44
C VAL A 118 6.33 7.77 4.73
N TYR A 119 5.01 7.67 4.75
CA TYR A 119 4.26 7.08 5.86
C TYR A 119 3.51 5.86 5.40
N ALA A 120 3.40 4.87 6.28
CA ALA A 120 2.61 3.67 6.05
C ALA A 120 1.80 3.31 7.29
N ILE A 121 0.56 2.88 7.08
CA ILE A 121 -0.22 2.22 8.13
C ILE A 121 -0.35 0.74 7.77
N ILE A 122 0.05 -0.13 8.71
CA ILE A 122 0.24 -1.56 8.44
C ILE A 122 -0.64 -2.41 9.36
N GLU A 123 -1.51 -3.22 8.76
CA GLU A 123 -2.17 -4.32 9.44
C GLU A 123 -1.15 -5.46 9.68
N ASN A 124 -0.83 -5.68 10.94
CA ASN A 124 0.04 -6.74 11.44
C ASN A 124 -0.21 -6.84 12.95
N GLU A 125 0.09 -7.99 13.56
CA GLU A 125 0.02 -8.18 15.02
C GLU A 125 0.76 -7.05 15.76
N ASN A 126 1.99 -6.78 15.34
CA ASN A 126 2.88 -5.72 15.82
C ASN A 126 2.86 -4.47 14.92
N GLY A 127 1.80 -4.28 14.13
CA GLY A 127 1.69 -3.17 13.18
C GLY A 127 1.43 -1.79 13.83
N GLY A 128 1.12 -0.80 13.01
CA GLY A 128 1.01 0.59 13.43
C GLY A 128 1.21 1.56 12.29
N VAL A 129 1.47 2.83 12.63
CA VAL A 129 1.96 3.85 11.70
C VAL A 129 3.49 3.83 11.73
N TYR A 130 4.07 3.77 10.55
CA TYR A 130 5.51 3.78 10.32
C TYR A 130 5.88 4.98 9.45
N ARG A 131 7.09 5.47 9.64
CA ARG A 131 7.68 6.56 8.87
C ARG A 131 9.03 6.14 8.32
N SER A 132 9.30 6.51 7.08
CA SER A 132 10.63 6.47 6.47
C SER A 132 11.11 7.88 6.19
N ASP A 133 12.41 8.09 6.35
CA ASP A 133 13.13 9.35 6.06
C ASP A 133 14.05 9.22 4.83
N ASP A 134 13.99 8.08 4.13
CA ASP A 134 14.89 7.68 3.05
C ASP A 134 14.15 6.93 1.91
N GLU A 135 12.93 7.38 1.62
CA GLU A 135 12.07 6.87 0.54
C GLU A 135 11.70 5.37 0.67
N GLY A 136 11.61 4.87 1.90
CA GLY A 136 11.20 3.51 2.24
C GLY A 136 12.34 2.51 2.40
N LYS A 137 13.61 2.93 2.46
CA LYS A 137 14.76 2.02 2.68
C LYS A 137 14.85 1.58 4.14
N THR A 138 14.60 2.49 5.08
CA THR A 138 14.49 2.22 6.51
C THR A 138 13.24 2.84 7.09
N TRP A 139 12.71 2.21 8.13
CA TRP A 139 11.44 2.58 8.75
C TRP A 139 11.57 2.72 10.25
N ARG A 140 10.73 3.58 10.83
CA ARG A 140 10.57 3.75 12.26
C ARG A 140 9.10 3.66 12.60
N LYS A 141 8.76 2.88 13.62
CA LYS A 141 7.40 2.82 14.17
C LYS A 141 7.14 4.11 14.93
N MET A 142 6.09 4.83 14.55
CA MET A 142 5.71 6.11 15.14
C MET A 142 4.59 5.93 16.18
N ASN A 143 3.65 5.03 15.90
CA ASN A 143 2.49 4.80 16.77
C ASN A 143 1.97 3.36 16.56
N ASP A 144 1.79 2.60 17.64
CA ASP A 144 1.25 1.24 17.61
C ASP A 144 -0.17 1.11 18.17
N SER A 145 -0.79 2.23 18.55
CA SER A 145 -2.14 2.25 19.10
C SER A 145 -3.11 1.45 18.23
N ARG A 146 -3.89 0.58 18.89
CA ARG A 146 -4.90 -0.24 18.23
C ARG A 146 -6.02 0.60 17.65
N ASP A 147 -6.26 1.80 18.19
CA ASP A 147 -7.29 2.73 17.73
C ASP A 147 -7.11 3.14 16.26
N LEU A 148 -5.86 3.20 15.80
CA LEU A 148 -5.52 3.51 14.41
C LEU A 148 -5.87 2.38 13.44
N ARG A 149 -6.15 1.17 13.93
CA ARG A 149 -6.24 -0.08 13.12
C ARG A 149 -7.38 -1.01 13.56
N GLN A 150 -8.41 -0.50 14.22
CA GLN A 150 -9.50 -1.31 14.82
C GLN A 150 -10.30 -2.12 13.78
N ARG A 151 -10.47 -1.55 12.58
CA ARG A 151 -11.23 -2.15 11.49
C ARG A 151 -10.41 -2.12 10.21
N ALA A 152 -9.18 -2.66 10.28
CA ALA A 152 -8.18 -2.56 9.22
C ALA A 152 -8.75 -2.86 7.82
N TRP A 153 -9.58 -3.89 7.68
CA TRP A 153 -10.32 -4.20 6.44
C TRP A 153 -11.06 -2.98 5.85
N TYR A 154 -11.90 -2.32 6.64
CA TYR A 154 -12.72 -1.21 6.15
C TYR A 154 -11.90 0.07 6.00
N TYR A 155 -10.95 0.29 6.91
CA TYR A 155 -10.27 1.55 7.06
C TYR A 155 -8.79 1.32 7.40
N SER A 156 -7.94 1.54 6.40
CA SER A 156 -6.48 1.55 6.51
C SER A 156 -5.89 2.55 5.51
N ARG A 157 -6.35 3.80 5.57
CA ARG A 157 -5.88 4.90 4.72
C ARG A 157 -5.10 5.89 5.55
N ILE A 158 -4.04 6.43 4.95
CA ILE A 158 -3.14 7.39 5.56
C ILE A 158 -2.82 8.47 4.52
N TYR A 159 -2.79 9.73 4.93
CA TYR A 159 -2.55 10.87 4.03
C TYR A 159 -1.59 11.86 4.67
N ALA A 160 -0.49 12.19 3.98
CA ALA A 160 0.41 13.25 4.41
C ALA A 160 -0.24 14.62 4.26
N ASP A 161 0.06 15.53 5.17
CA ASP A 161 -0.34 16.94 5.02
C ASP A 161 0.38 17.59 3.83
N THR A 162 -0.29 18.55 3.19
CA THR A 162 0.23 19.20 1.99
C THR A 162 1.25 20.30 2.27
N LYS A 163 1.40 20.71 3.53
CA LYS A 163 2.23 21.85 3.94
C LYS A 163 3.17 21.51 5.10
N ASP A 164 2.77 20.60 5.98
CA ASP A 164 3.58 20.15 7.11
C ASP A 164 4.17 18.75 6.84
N VAL A 165 5.49 18.66 6.78
CA VAL A 165 6.21 17.41 6.48
C VAL A 165 6.05 16.34 7.57
N ASP A 166 5.76 16.75 8.81
CA ASP A 166 5.65 15.84 9.96
C ASP A 166 4.21 15.42 10.26
N MET A 167 3.23 16.06 9.61
CA MET A 167 1.80 15.85 9.85
C MET A 167 1.22 14.77 8.92
N VAL A 168 0.43 13.86 9.51
CA VAL A 168 -0.23 12.79 8.77
C VAL A 168 -1.61 12.50 9.34
N TYR A 169 -2.55 12.13 8.49
CA TYR A 169 -3.93 11.83 8.86
C TYR A 169 -4.21 10.36 8.65
N VAL A 170 -4.65 9.67 9.71
CA VAL A 170 -5.12 8.29 9.63
C VAL A 170 -6.63 8.29 9.61
N VAL A 171 -7.20 7.68 8.58
CA VAL A 171 -8.64 7.54 8.42
C VAL A 171 -9.01 6.12 8.84
N ASN A 172 -9.51 5.98 10.07
CA ASN A 172 -10.11 4.76 10.59
C ASN A 172 -11.61 4.95 10.89
N VAL A 173 -12.20 4.14 11.77
CA VAL A 173 -13.54 4.37 12.35
C VAL A 173 -13.65 5.80 12.90
N SER A 174 -12.55 6.33 13.45
CA SER A 174 -12.37 7.74 13.78
C SER A 174 -11.23 8.34 12.96
N TYR A 175 -11.27 9.66 12.82
CA TYR A 175 -10.19 10.44 12.25
C TYR A 175 -9.11 10.68 13.30
N HIS A 176 -7.84 10.48 12.92
CA HIS A 176 -6.69 10.73 13.77
C HIS A 176 -5.69 11.64 13.05
N ARG A 177 -5.03 12.50 13.82
CA ARG A 177 -4.02 13.48 13.41
C ARG A 177 -2.80 13.32 14.30
#